data_AF-A0A485KS93-F1
#
_entry.id   AF-A0A485KS93-F1
#
_cell.length_a   1.000
_cell.length_b   1.000
_cell.length_c   1.000
_cell.angle_alpha   90.00
_cell.angle_beta   90.00
_cell.angle_gamma   90.00
#
_symmetry.space_group_name_H-M   'P 1'
#
loop_
_entity.id
_entity.type
_entity.pdbx_description
1 polymer ?
#
loop_
_entity_poly.entity_id
_entity_poly.type
_entity_poly.pdbx_seq_one_letter_code
_entity_poly.pdbx_strand_id
1 'polypeptide(L)'
;MMASQRWSFEAHPFSGVYLVPFDGRGPRVVESTGIESYAMPIKMYRVSREVTHRWRFIKKDPETFSIQSETNANNFCMTLDQGNSGDVPALFRCDSGAMTQAFMF
;
A
#
# COMPACT_ATOMS: atom_id res chain seq x y z
N MET A 1 20.10 -9.68 8.09
CA MET A 1 19.56 -8.31 8.27
C MET A 1 18.05 -8.40 8.11
N MET A 2 17.24 -8.04 9.12
CA MET A 2 15.79 -7.93 8.94
C MET A 2 15.47 -6.60 8.23
N ALA A 3 14.57 -6.62 7.24
CA ALA A 3 13.99 -5.38 6.71
C ALA A 3 13.25 -4.68 7.85
N SER A 4 13.39 -3.35 7.99
CA SER A 4 12.71 -2.65 9.06
C SER A 4 11.20 -2.64 8.82
N GLN A 5 10.43 -2.88 9.88
CA GLN A 5 8.97 -2.86 9.89
C GLN A 5 8.41 -1.45 10.15
N ARG A 6 9.26 -0.42 10.15
CA ARG A 6 8.85 0.97 10.41
C ARG A 6 8.57 1.71 9.11
N TRP A 7 7.46 2.44 9.10
CA TRP A 7 6.97 3.19 7.95
C TRP A 7 6.65 4.62 8.37
N SER A 8 6.94 5.57 7.51
CA SER A 8 6.52 6.97 7.64
C SER A 8 5.40 7.26 6.64
N PHE A 9 4.43 8.06 7.07
CA PHE A 9 3.32 8.50 6.25
C PHE A 9 3.46 10.00 5.98
N GLU A 10 3.64 10.37 4.72
CA GLU A 10 3.81 11.76 4.34
C GLU A 10 2.58 12.22 3.54
N ALA A 11 1.91 13.27 4.03
CA ALA A 11 0.76 13.82 3.32
C ALA A 11 1.22 14.45 2.00
N HIS A 12 0.57 14.08 0.90
CA HIS A 12 0.81 14.74 -0.38
C HIS A 12 -0.02 16.04 -0.45
N PRO A 13 0.51 17.14 -1.02
CA PRO A 13 -0.10 18.47 -0.89
C PRO A 13 -1.52 18.62 -1.45
N PHE A 14 -1.94 17.73 -2.35
CA PHE A 14 -3.23 17.85 -3.03
C PHE A 14 -4.17 16.66 -2.79
N SER A 15 -3.63 15.47 -2.50
CA SER A 15 -4.40 14.23 -2.42
C SER A 15 -3.55 13.07 -1.91
N GLY A 16 -4.12 12.23 -1.05
CA GLY A 16 -3.50 10.97 -0.61
C GLY A 16 -2.28 11.13 0.29
N VAL A 17 -1.60 10.00 0.50
CA VAL A 17 -0.38 9.90 1.32
C VAL A 17 0.68 9.09 0.59
N TYR A 18 1.94 9.38 0.89
CA TYR A 18 3.07 8.54 0.53
C TYR A 18 3.37 7.58 1.67
N LEU A 19 3.60 6.31 1.33
CA LEU A 19 4.02 5.28 2.27
C LEU A 19 5.53 5.08 2.11
N VAL A 20 6.31 5.48 3.11
CA VAL A 20 7.78 5.53 3.07
C VAL A 20 8.35 4.50 4.05
N PRO A 21 8.78 3.30 3.60
CA PRO A 21 9.41 2.33 4.47
C PRO A 21 10.80 2.83 4.90
N PHE A 22 11.13 2.62 6.17
CA PHE A 22 12.46 2.90 6.68
C PHE A 22 13.37 1.71 6.35
N ASP A 23 14.07 1.73 5.22
CA ASP A 23 14.92 0.60 4.78
C ASP A 23 16.44 0.88 4.84
N GLY A 24 16.83 2.07 5.32
CA GLY A 24 18.23 2.50 5.45
C GLY A 24 18.93 2.80 4.12
N ARG A 25 18.22 2.75 2.97
CA ARG A 25 18.79 2.94 1.62
C ARG A 25 18.37 4.26 0.96
N GLY A 26 17.95 5.24 1.76
CA GLY A 26 17.41 6.53 1.31
C GLY A 26 15.88 6.51 1.18
N PRO A 27 15.25 7.65 0.85
CA PRO A 27 13.79 7.73 0.82
C PRO A 27 13.25 6.92 -0.36
N ARG A 28 12.41 5.94 -0.06
CA ARG A 28 11.69 5.13 -1.05
C ARG A 28 10.20 5.18 -0.75
N VAL A 29 9.38 4.95 -1.76
CA VAL A 29 7.93 4.88 -1.64
C VAL A 29 7.40 3.59 -2.19
N VAL A 30 6.28 3.16 -1.65
CA VAL A 30 5.49 2.05 -2.18
C VAL A 30 4.70 2.52 -3.40
N GLU A 31 4.91 1.84 -4.51
CA GLU A 31 4.27 2.11 -5.80
C GLU A 31 3.22 1.04 -6.12
N SER A 32 2.11 1.48 -6.71
CA SER A 32 0.97 0.66 -7.11
C SER A 32 0.90 0.37 -8.62
N THR A 33 2.03 0.38 -9.33
CA THR A 33 2.04 0.11 -10.78
C THR A 33 1.73 -1.35 -11.10
N GLY A 34 0.73 -1.55 -11.95
CA GLY A 34 0.54 -2.78 -12.70
C GLY A 34 -0.79 -2.77 -13.45
N ILE A 35 -0.82 -3.45 -14.59
CA ILE A 35 -1.96 -3.55 -15.50
C ILE A 35 -2.94 -4.57 -14.91
N GLU A 36 -4.14 -4.13 -14.49
CA GLU A 36 -5.42 -4.85 -14.34
C GLU A 36 -5.45 -6.34 -13.91
N SER A 37 -4.39 -6.90 -13.32
CA SER A 37 -4.30 -8.31 -12.96
C SER A 37 -4.65 -8.56 -11.48
N TYR A 38 -5.20 -9.74 -11.22
CA TYR A 38 -5.47 -10.27 -9.89
C TYR A 38 -4.12 -10.58 -9.22
N ALA A 39 -3.77 -9.89 -8.14
CA ALA A 39 -2.49 -9.95 -7.42
C ALA A 39 -1.29 -9.28 -8.14
N MET A 40 -0.90 -8.10 -7.67
CA MET A 40 0.35 -7.44 -8.09
C MET A 40 1.29 -7.24 -6.90
N PRO A 41 2.59 -7.55 -7.05
CA PRO A 41 3.55 -7.32 -5.98
C PRO A 41 3.72 -5.82 -5.74
N ILE A 42 3.67 -5.43 -4.46
CA ILE A 42 4.05 -4.07 -4.06
C ILE A 42 5.58 -3.94 -4.11
N LYS A 43 6.05 -2.88 -4.78
CA LYS A 43 7.48 -2.62 -4.96
C LYS A 43 7.85 -1.25 -4.38
N MET A 44 9.12 -1.14 -3.98
CA MET A 44 9.71 0.10 -3.49
C MET A 44 10.42 0.84 -4.63
N TYR A 45 10.12 2.12 -4.77
CA TYR A 45 10.72 3.00 -5.80
C TYR A 45 11.28 4.26 -5.17
N ARG A 46 12.05 5.03 -5.95
CA ARG A 46 12.47 6.37 -5.53
C ARG A 46 11.24 7.26 -5.43
N VAL A 47 11.21 8.11 -4.41
CA VAL A 47 10.12 9.07 -4.21
C VAL A 47 9.95 9.94 -5.45
N SER A 48 8.73 10.00 -5.97
CA SER A 48 8.36 10.85 -7.09
C SER A 48 7.00 11.51 -6.84
N ARG A 49 6.54 12.34 -7.79
CA ARG A 49 5.20 12.97 -7.74
C ARG A 49 4.11 12.13 -8.39
N GLU A 50 4.40 10.90 -8.80
CA GLU A 50 3.46 10.03 -9.49
C GLU A 50 2.25 9.65 -8.62
N VAL A 51 1.08 9.53 -9.25
CA VAL A 51 -0.16 9.12 -8.57
C VAL A 51 -0.12 7.66 -8.10
N THR A 52 0.70 6.83 -8.75
CA THR A 52 0.99 5.44 -8.37
C THR A 52 1.72 5.33 -7.03
N HIS A 53 2.28 6.42 -6.51
CA HIS A 53 2.92 6.45 -5.19
C HIS A 53 1.96 6.89 -4.09
N ARG A 54 0.75 7.31 -4.45
CA ARG A 54 -0.22 7.89 -3.52
C ARG A 54 -1.25 6.86 -3.10
N TRP A 55 -1.57 6.90 -1.81
CA TRP A 55 -2.48 5.98 -1.16
C TRP A 55 -3.53 6.73 -0.35
N ARG A 56 -4.65 6.08 -0.06
CA ARG A 56 -5.73 6.60 0.79
C ARG A 56 -5.98 5.61 1.91
N PHE A 57 -6.14 6.13 3.12
CA PHE A 57 -6.63 5.35 4.24
C PHE A 57 -8.14 5.42 4.28
N ILE A 58 -8.79 4.26 4.15
CA ILE A 58 -10.25 4.15 4.23
C ILE A 58 -10.57 3.42 5.52
N LYS A 59 -11.26 4.10 6.43
CA LYS A 59 -11.68 3.51 7.71
C LYS A 59 -12.62 2.33 7.42
N LYS A 60 -12.31 1.14 7.97
CA LYS A 60 -13.18 -0.04 7.90
C LYS A 60 -14.08 -0.11 9.14
N ASP A 61 -13.50 0.01 10.31
CA ASP A 61 -14.17 -0.01 11.61
C ASP A 61 -13.44 0.95 12.60
N PRO A 62 -13.82 1.03 13.89
CA PRO A 62 -13.15 1.92 14.84
C PRO A 62 -11.64 1.68 15.03
N GLU A 63 -11.16 0.46 14.77
CA GLU A 63 -9.81 0.01 15.06
C GLU A 63 -8.97 -0.24 13.80
N THR A 64 -9.60 -0.42 12.64
CA THR A 64 -8.91 -0.79 11.40
C THR A 64 -9.20 0.11 10.20
N PHE A 65 -8.24 0.13 9.28
CA PHE A 65 -8.34 0.81 7.98
C PHE A 65 -7.84 -0.08 6.84
N SER A 66 -8.28 0.21 5.62
CA SER A 66 -7.66 -0.30 4.40
C SER A 66 -6.77 0.78 3.75
N ILE A 67 -5.75 0.31 3.02
CA ILE A 67 -4.81 1.17 2.31
C ILE A 67 -5.09 1.02 0.81
N GLN A 68 -5.79 1.99 0.24
CA GLN A 68 -6.26 1.97 -1.14
C GLN A 68 -5.32 2.78 -2.04
N SER A 69 -5.00 2.26 -3.24
CA SER A 69 -4.24 3.02 -4.24
C SER A 69 -5.04 4.21 -4.77
N GLU A 70 -4.41 5.37 -4.96
CA GLU A 70 -5.06 6.55 -5.54
C GLU A 70 -5.28 6.41 -7.06
N THR A 71 -4.63 5.47 -7.73
CA THR A 71 -4.89 5.12 -9.14
C THR A 71 -6.31 4.54 -9.27
N ASN A 72 -7.29 5.44 -9.33
CA ASN A 72 -8.72 5.22 -9.10
C ASN A 72 -9.42 4.34 -10.16
N ALA A 73 -8.71 3.79 -11.14
CA ALA A 73 -9.33 3.06 -12.25
C ALA A 73 -9.94 1.71 -11.82
N ASN A 74 -9.42 1.06 -10.77
CA ASN A 74 -9.76 -0.34 -10.50
C ASN A 74 -9.94 -0.72 -9.02
N ASN A 75 -10.06 0.26 -8.11
CA ASN A 75 -10.37 0.04 -6.69
C ASN A 75 -9.48 -1.04 -6.03
N PHE A 76 -8.16 -0.85 -6.03
CA PHE A 76 -7.19 -1.80 -5.47
C PHE A 76 -6.72 -1.38 -4.07
N CYS A 77 -6.61 -2.38 -3.19
CA CYS A 77 -6.16 -2.24 -1.81
C CYS A 77 -4.93 -3.11 -1.56
N MET A 78 -4.05 -2.62 -0.68
CA MET A 78 -2.99 -3.43 -0.11
C MET A 78 -3.62 -4.60 0.65
N THR A 79 -3.14 -5.81 0.36
CA THR A 79 -3.64 -7.07 0.89
C THR A 79 -2.46 -7.95 1.28
N LEU A 80 -2.54 -8.61 2.43
CA LEU A 80 -1.60 -9.66 2.80
C LEU A 80 -1.92 -10.92 1.99
N ASP A 81 -1.07 -11.27 1.02
CA ASP A 81 -1.22 -12.48 0.23
C ASP A 81 -0.67 -13.69 0.99
N GLN A 82 -1.57 -14.44 1.63
CA GLN A 82 -1.23 -15.67 2.35
C GLN A 82 -1.04 -16.88 1.43
N GLY A 83 -1.35 -16.74 0.13
CA GLY A 83 -1.47 -17.88 -0.79
C GLY A 83 -0.18 -18.24 -1.55
N ASN A 84 0.74 -17.30 -1.77
CA ASN A 84 1.84 -17.52 -2.75
C ASN A 84 3.28 -17.27 -2.27
N SER A 85 3.53 -16.49 -1.22
CA SER A 85 4.90 -16.24 -0.77
C SER A 85 4.88 -15.47 0.56
N GLY A 86 5.13 -16.17 1.67
CA GLY A 86 5.25 -15.65 3.04
C GLY A 86 4.84 -14.20 3.28
N ASP A 87 3.59 -13.95 3.64
CA ASP A 87 3.05 -12.67 4.11
C ASP A 87 3.56 -11.42 3.35
N VAL A 88 3.71 -11.50 2.02
CA VAL A 88 4.12 -10.36 1.21
C VAL A 88 2.89 -9.50 0.87
N PRO A 89 2.96 -8.18 1.08
CA PRO A 89 1.88 -7.29 0.67
C PRO A 89 1.78 -7.23 -0.86
N ALA A 90 0.56 -7.38 -1.37
CA ALA A 90 0.23 -7.29 -2.78
C ALA A 90 -1.06 -6.47 -2.99
N LEU A 91 -1.33 -6.08 -4.22
CA LEU A 91 -2.56 -5.38 -4.60
C LEU A 91 -3.64 -6.37 -5.05
N PHE A 92 -4.80 -6.29 -4.40
CA PHE A 92 -6.03 -6.97 -4.82
C PHE A 92 -7.18 -5.96 -4.87
N ARG A 93 -8.29 -6.33 -5.53
CA ARG A 93 -9.50 -5.51 -5.47
C ARG A 93 -9.89 -5.31 -4.00
N CYS A 94 -10.25 -4.08 -3.65
CA CYS A 94 -10.71 -3.75 -2.32
C CYS A 94 -11.97 -4.55 -2.00
N ASP A 95 -11.93 -5.28 -0.89
CA ASP A 95 -13.03 -6.04 -0.34
C ASP A 95 -13.23 -5.57 1.11
N SER A 96 -14.43 -5.02 1.39
CA SER A 96 -14.76 -4.53 2.73
C SER A 96 -14.74 -5.64 3.77
N GLY A 97 -15.08 -6.88 3.40
CA GLY A 97 -15.08 -8.04 4.29
C GLY A 97 -13.72 -8.71 4.49
N ALA A 98 -12.72 -8.39 3.66
CA ALA A 98 -11.41 -9.03 3.74
C ALA A 98 -10.59 -8.55 4.95
N MET A 99 -10.36 -9.44 5.92
CA MET A 99 -9.46 -9.19 7.06
C MET A 99 -8.00 -9.02 6.64
N THR A 100 -7.60 -9.62 5.52
CA THR A 100 -6.26 -9.46 4.93
C THR A 100 -6.00 -8.06 4.37
N GLN A 101 -7.01 -7.18 4.38
CA GLN A 101 -6.93 -5.76 3.98
C GLN A 101 -7.22 -4.80 5.15
N ALA A 102 -7.22 -5.29 6.39
CA ALA A 102 -7.45 -4.51 7.60
C ALA A 102 -6.13 -4.30 8.36
N PHE A 103 -5.70 -3.05 8.49
CA PHE A 103 -4.45 -2.64 9.12
C PHE A 103 -4.72 -1.77 10.36
N MET A 104 -3.79 -1.81 11.32
CA MET A 104 -3.81 -1.04 12.58
C MET A 104 -2.58 -0.11 12.64
N PHE A 105 -2.66 1.00 13.39
CA PHE A 105 -1.52 1.91 13.66
C PHE A 105 -0.74 1.48 14.90
#